data_AF-A0A962UY80-F1
#
_entry.id   AF-A0A962UY80-F1
#
_cell.length_a   1.000
_cell.length_b   1.000
_cell.length_c   1.000
_cell.angle_alpha   90.00
_cell.angle_beta   90.00
_cell.angle_gamma   90.00
#
_symmetry.space_group_name_H-M   'P 1'
#
loop_
_entity.id
_entity.type
_entity.pdbx_description
1 polymer ?
#
loop_
_entity_poly.entity_id
_entity_poly.type
_entity_poly.pdbx_seq_one_letter_code
_entity_poly.pdbx_strand_id
1 'polypeptide(L)'
;MKKSAIALAVAAALAASAAAQAETTFYGRAALAITYTDQSIDSDTEIGDIFDDGIWDIRNAGTRWGVRGSEDLGNGLSAIYHIETNLDADSHNGNGNSQTGRLAWVGLKGGFGA
;
A
#
# COMPACT_ATOMS: atom_id res chain seq x y z
N MET A 1 25.07 -3.79 -45.91
CA MET A 1 24.47 -2.75 -45.04
C MET A 1 23.11 -3.12 -44.43
N LYS A 2 22.18 -3.78 -45.16
CA LYS A 2 20.84 -4.12 -44.64
C LYS A 2 20.82 -5.04 -43.41
N LYS A 3 21.75 -5.99 -43.33
CA LYS A 3 21.88 -6.92 -42.19
C LYS A 3 22.31 -6.23 -40.89
N SER A 4 23.12 -5.17 -41.00
CA SER A 4 23.57 -4.39 -39.84
C SER A 4 22.46 -3.53 -39.25
N ALA A 5 21.57 -3.01 -40.10
CA ALA A 5 20.41 -2.23 -39.65
C ALA A 5 19.40 -3.11 -38.89
N ILE A 6 19.19 -4.36 -39.36
CA ILE A 6 18.33 -5.33 -38.68
C ILE A 6 18.93 -5.73 -37.32
N ALA A 7 20.23 -6.00 -37.26
CA ALA A 7 20.90 -6.32 -36.00
C ALA A 7 20.83 -5.17 -34.99
N LEU A 8 20.97 -3.92 -35.44
CA LEU A 8 20.84 -2.74 -34.60
C LEU A 8 19.40 -2.53 -34.11
N ALA A 9 18.40 -2.80 -34.95
CA ALA A 9 17.00 -2.73 -34.56
C ALA A 9 16.64 -3.80 -33.51
N VAL A 10 17.16 -5.02 -33.65
CA VAL A 10 16.96 -6.10 -32.66
C VAL A 10 17.68 -5.77 -31.35
N ALA A 11 18.91 -5.25 -31.41
CA ALA A 11 19.64 -4.80 -30.23
C ALA A 11 18.93 -3.64 -29.50
N ALA A 12 18.38 -2.67 -30.26
CA ALA A 12 17.60 -1.58 -29.69
C ALA A 12 16.28 -2.07 -29.07
N ALA A 13 15.60 -3.03 -29.70
CA ALA A 13 14.38 -3.64 -29.16
C ALA A 13 14.65 -4.43 -27.86
N LEU A 14 15.76 -5.15 -27.78
CA LEU A 14 16.18 -5.89 -26.58
C LEU A 14 16.68 -4.95 -25.47
N ALA A 15 17.35 -3.84 -25.82
CA ALA A 15 17.77 -2.83 -24.86
C ALA A 15 16.58 -2.03 -24.29
N ALA A 16 15.52 -1.81 -25.10
CA ALA A 16 14.29 -1.18 -24.63
C ALA A 16 13.59 -2.00 -23.53
N SER A 17 13.69 -3.33 -23.56
CA SER A 17 13.18 -4.19 -22.47
C SER A 17 14.04 -4.18 -21.20
N ALA A 18 15.30 -3.73 -21.29
CA ALA A 18 16.24 -3.70 -20.17
C ALA A 18 16.29 -2.33 -19.46
N ALA A 19 15.86 -1.25 -20.14
CA ALA A 19 15.89 0.12 -19.61
C ALA A 19 14.74 0.46 -18.64
N ALA A 20 13.81 -0.47 -18.39
CA ALA A 20 12.62 -0.23 -17.57
C ALA A 20 12.43 -1.29 -16.46
N GLN A 21 13.53 -1.84 -15.92
CA GLN A 21 13.43 -2.53 -14.62
C GLN A 21 13.27 -1.49 -13.51
N ALA A 22 12.13 -0.81 -13.50
CA ALA A 22 11.66 -0.17 -12.27
C ALA A 22 11.62 -1.27 -11.21
N GLU A 23 12.30 -1.06 -10.08
CA GLU A 23 12.29 -1.99 -8.95
C GLU A 23 10.95 -1.86 -8.22
N THR A 24 9.88 -2.20 -8.94
CA THR A 24 8.50 -2.11 -8.46
C THR A 24 8.27 -3.24 -7.48
N THR A 25 8.08 -2.88 -6.22
CA THR A 25 7.78 -3.82 -5.15
C THR A 25 6.32 -3.70 -4.75
N PHE A 26 5.57 -4.77 -4.95
CA PHE A 26 4.29 -4.96 -4.26
C PHE A 26 4.58 -5.44 -2.84
N TYR A 27 3.95 -4.82 -1.85
CA TYR A 27 4.16 -5.15 -0.44
C TYR A 27 2.87 -4.96 0.36
N GLY A 28 2.86 -5.47 1.58
CA GLY A 28 1.73 -5.30 2.49
C GLY A 28 1.96 -5.93 3.84
N ARG A 29 0.93 -5.86 4.68
CA ARG A 29 0.86 -6.52 5.98
C ARG A 29 -0.58 -6.92 6.25
N ALA A 30 -0.78 -8.16 6.72
CA ALA A 30 -2.01 -8.61 7.34
C ALA A 30 -1.85 -8.57 8.87
N ALA A 31 -2.72 -7.81 9.55
CA ALA A 31 -2.68 -7.64 11.00
C ALA A 31 -4.10 -7.52 11.55
N LEU A 32 -4.45 -8.46 12.43
CA LEU A 32 -5.71 -8.52 13.17
C LEU A 32 -5.39 -8.60 14.66
N ALA A 33 -6.29 -8.08 15.49
CA ALA A 33 -6.20 -8.15 16.94
C ALA A 33 -7.50 -8.69 17.51
N ILE A 34 -7.41 -9.53 18.54
CA ILE A 34 -8.57 -9.86 19.40
C ILE A 34 -8.55 -8.86 20.54
N THR A 35 -9.65 -8.13 20.72
CA THR A 35 -9.78 -7.06 21.71
C THR A 35 -10.95 -7.36 22.64
N TYR A 36 -10.75 -7.13 23.93
CA TYR A 36 -11.84 -7.05 24.91
C TYR A 36 -12.00 -5.59 25.31
N THR A 37 -13.20 -5.06 25.18
CA THR A 37 -13.51 -3.67 25.53
C THR A 37 -14.51 -3.67 26.67
N ASP A 38 -14.07 -3.24 27.84
CA ASP A 38 -14.93 -2.97 28.99
C ASP A 38 -15.46 -1.53 28.88
N GLN A 39 -16.77 -1.36 28.79
CA GLN A 39 -17.43 -0.05 28.69
C GLN A 39 -18.40 0.12 29.87
N SER A 40 -17.96 0.79 30.93
CA SER A 40 -18.89 1.25 31.96
C SER A 40 -19.66 2.48 31.43
N ILE A 41 -20.90 2.30 30.99
CA ILE A 41 -21.81 3.40 30.67
C ILE A 41 -22.59 3.77 31.94
N ASP A 42 -22.57 5.05 32.33
CA ASP A 42 -23.34 5.55 33.47
C ASP A 42 -24.84 5.28 33.24
N SER A 43 -25.44 4.53 34.17
CA SER A 43 -26.67 3.77 34.01
C SER A 43 -27.95 4.61 34.14
N ASP A 44 -27.95 5.83 33.61
CA ASP A 44 -29.13 6.75 33.63
C ASP A 44 -29.83 6.80 32.26
N THR A 45 -29.44 5.93 31.32
CA THR A 45 -30.09 5.75 30.02
C THR A 45 -30.36 4.26 29.79
N GLU A 46 -31.50 3.90 29.20
CA GLU A 46 -31.95 2.52 28.85
C GLU A 46 -30.96 1.74 27.94
N ILE A 47 -29.89 2.41 27.49
CA ILE A 47 -28.78 1.87 26.69
C ILE A 47 -27.66 1.30 27.59
N GLY A 48 -27.57 1.71 28.86
CA GLY A 48 -26.53 1.27 29.80
C GLY A 48 -26.52 -0.25 30.03
N ASP A 49 -27.71 -0.86 30.12
CA ASP A 49 -27.86 -2.31 30.36
C ASP A 49 -27.37 -3.20 29.19
N ILE A 50 -27.18 -2.63 27.99
CA ILE A 50 -26.68 -3.38 26.81
C ILE A 50 -25.15 -3.40 26.75
N PHE A 51 -24.48 -2.43 27.38
CA PHE A 51 -23.02 -2.26 27.31
C PHE A 51 -22.28 -2.55 28.61
N ASP A 52 -22.99 -2.87 29.70
CA ASP A 52 -22.40 -3.18 31.01
C ASP A 52 -21.57 -4.48 31.00
N ASP A 53 -21.76 -5.35 30.00
CA ASP A 53 -20.99 -6.59 29.83
C ASP A 53 -19.95 -6.38 28.71
N GLY A 54 -18.66 -6.33 29.07
CA GLY A 54 -17.59 -6.02 28.11
C GLY A 54 -17.60 -6.89 26.85
N ILE A 55 -17.24 -6.29 25.71
CA ILE A 55 -17.40 -6.87 24.38
C ILE A 55 -16.07 -7.44 23.86
N TRP A 56 -16.09 -8.70 23.43
CA TRP A 56 -15.00 -9.30 22.63
C TRP A 56 -15.19 -9.00 21.15
N ASP A 57 -14.12 -8.55 20.50
CA ASP A 57 -14.14 -8.11 19.12
C ASP A 57 -12.84 -8.45 18.37
N ILE A 58 -12.92 -8.79 17.07
CA ILE A 58 -11.75 -8.94 16.20
C ILE A 58 -11.59 -7.65 15.41
N ARG A 59 -10.49 -6.92 15.63
CA ARG A 59 -10.25 -5.62 14.99
C ARG A 59 -9.13 -5.65 13.98
N ASN A 60 -9.29 -4.91 12.89
CA ASN A 60 -8.21 -4.66 11.95
C ASN A 60 -7.10 -3.82 12.60
N ALA A 61 -5.91 -4.40 12.69
CA ALA A 61 -4.73 -3.78 13.30
C ALA A 61 -3.82 -3.14 12.24
N GLY A 62 -4.42 -2.47 11.26
CA GLY A 62 -3.72 -1.80 10.17
C GLY A 62 -3.22 -2.77 9.10
N THR A 63 -4.09 -3.66 8.65
CA THR A 63 -3.92 -4.41 7.41
C THR A 63 -3.89 -3.45 6.23
N ARG A 64 -2.94 -3.66 5.32
CA ARG A 64 -2.68 -2.76 4.20
C ARG A 64 -1.91 -3.45 3.09
N TRP A 65 -2.04 -2.91 1.90
CA TRP A 65 -1.23 -3.27 0.75
C TRP A 65 -0.76 -2.00 0.04
N GLY A 66 0.33 -2.11 -0.70
CA GLY A 66 0.87 -1.00 -1.46
C GLY A 66 1.84 -1.44 -2.54
N VAL A 67 2.17 -0.47 -3.39
CA VAL A 67 3.19 -0.56 -4.43
C VAL A 67 4.13 0.61 -4.23
N ARG A 68 5.43 0.32 -4.24
CA ARG A 68 6.47 1.36 -4.25
C ARG A 68 7.54 0.99 -5.25
N GLY A 69 8.25 1.98 -5.76
CA GLY A 69 9.35 1.73 -6.67
C GLY A 69 10.20 2.96 -6.93
N SER A 70 11.25 2.73 -7.69
CA SER A 70 12.17 3.75 -8.17
C SER A 70 12.53 3.46 -9.63
N GLU A 71 12.68 4.52 -10.41
CA GLU A 71 13.19 4.49 -11.79
C GLU A 71 14.39 5.42 -11.88
N ASP A 72 15.52 4.90 -12.36
CA ASP A 72 16.72 5.70 -12.57
C ASP A 72 16.53 6.61 -13.79
N LEU A 73 16.67 7.92 -13.59
CA LEU A 73 16.59 8.94 -14.65
C LEU A 73 18.00 9.32 -15.16
N GLY A 74 19.04 8.69 -14.62
CA GLY A 74 20.43 8.95 -14.94
C GLY A 74 21.04 10.08 -14.10
N ASN A 75 22.36 10.22 -14.18
CA ASN A 75 23.14 11.26 -13.47
C ASN A 75 22.89 11.31 -11.94
N GLY A 76 22.53 10.18 -11.33
CA GLY A 76 22.22 10.09 -9.91
C GLY A 76 20.87 10.70 -9.51
N LEU A 77 19.98 10.96 -10.47
CA LEU A 77 18.59 11.36 -10.27
C LEU A 77 17.68 10.15 -10.48
N SER A 78 16.67 9.98 -9.62
CA SER A 78 15.68 8.91 -9.76
C SER A 78 14.26 9.43 -9.52
N ALA A 79 13.29 8.93 -10.27
CA ALA A 79 11.87 9.06 -9.93
C ALA A 79 11.51 8.00 -8.89
N ILE A 80 10.78 8.41 -7.85
CA ILE A 80 10.30 7.52 -6.79
C ILE A 80 8.79 7.66 -6.65
N TYR A 81 8.11 6.56 -6.34
CA TYR A 81 6.67 6.56 -6.17
C TYR A 81 6.24 5.56 -5.10
N HIS A 82 5.09 5.86 -4.49
CA HIS A 82 4.52 5.05 -3.42
C HIS A 82 3.00 5.24 -3.41
N ILE A 83 2.28 4.14 -3.53
CA ILE A 83 0.84 4.07 -3.29
C ILE A 83 0.59 2.98 -2.24
N GLU A 84 -0.19 3.29 -1.22
CA GLU A 84 -0.56 2.37 -0.15
C GLU A 84 -1.97 2.65 0.34
N THR A 85 -2.71 1.57 0.56
CA THR A 85 -4.13 1.57 0.88
C THR A 85 -4.37 0.69 2.10
N ASN A 86 -5.18 1.16 3.05
CA ASN A 86 -5.66 0.32 4.14
C ASN A 86 -6.68 -0.67 3.58
N LEU A 87 -6.67 -1.88 4.13
CA LEU A 87 -7.67 -2.89 3.84
C LEU A 87 -8.38 -3.23 5.14
N ASP A 88 -9.70 -3.20 5.10
CA ASP A 88 -10.52 -3.65 6.21
C ASP A 88 -10.53 -5.18 6.26
N ALA A 89 -10.03 -5.72 7.35
CA ALA A 89 -9.79 -7.16 7.51
C ALA A 89 -10.68 -7.77 8.60
N ASP A 90 -11.39 -6.94 9.36
CA ASP A 90 -12.44 -7.31 10.29
C ASP A 90 -13.79 -6.94 9.66
N SER A 91 -14.72 -7.89 9.56
CA SER A 91 -15.99 -7.78 8.82
C SER A 91 -17.00 -6.75 9.39
N HIS A 92 -16.56 -5.74 10.14
CA HIS A 92 -17.38 -4.71 10.76
C HIS A 92 -18.08 -3.80 9.76
N ASN A 93 -17.45 -3.56 8.61
CA ASN A 93 -18.10 -2.85 7.52
C ASN A 93 -18.78 -3.88 6.61
N GLY A 94 -20.08 -4.11 6.83
CA GLY A 94 -20.93 -5.09 6.12
C GLY A 94 -20.98 -5.00 4.57
N ASN A 95 -20.17 -4.14 3.96
CA ASN A 95 -20.03 -3.96 2.51
C ASN A 95 -18.66 -4.38 1.95
N GLY A 96 -17.78 -5.04 2.72
CA GLY A 96 -16.58 -5.75 2.21
C GLY A 96 -15.56 -4.92 1.42
N ASN A 97 -15.69 -3.59 1.39
CA ASN A 97 -14.99 -2.71 0.44
C ASN A 97 -14.50 -1.41 1.11
N SER A 98 -14.22 -1.39 2.41
CA SER A 98 -13.62 -0.21 3.05
C SER A 98 -12.10 -0.17 2.78
N GLN A 99 -11.73 0.08 1.53
CA GLN A 99 -10.37 0.48 1.19
C GLN A 99 -10.23 1.99 1.39
N THR A 100 -9.40 2.42 2.34
CA THR A 100 -9.13 3.84 2.57
C THR A 100 -7.71 4.18 2.13
N GLY A 101 -7.55 5.29 1.40
CA GLY A 101 -6.23 5.75 0.95
C GLY A 101 -5.32 6.11 2.13
N ARG A 102 -4.02 5.79 2.03
CA ARG A 102 -3.05 6.02 3.11
C ARG A 102 -1.89 6.89 2.66
N LEU A 103 -1.04 6.39 1.76
CA LEU A 103 0.06 7.14 1.17
C LEU A 103 -0.09 7.08 -0.34
N ALA A 104 -0.06 8.22 -1.01
CA ALA A 104 -0.08 8.28 -2.47
C ALA A 104 0.75 9.48 -2.92
N TRP A 105 1.95 9.22 -3.42
CA TRP A 105 2.86 10.27 -3.89
C TRP A 105 3.80 9.77 -4.98
N VAL A 106 4.33 10.75 -5.72
CA VAL A 106 5.43 10.62 -6.66
C VAL A 106 6.42 11.75 -6.35
N GLY A 107 7.71 11.50 -6.54
CA GLY A 107 8.77 12.46 -6.25
C GLY A 107 10.06 12.17 -6.99
N LEU A 108 11.07 13.00 -6.72
CA LEU A 108 12.41 12.87 -7.26
C LEU A 108 13.41 12.73 -6.11
N LYS A 109 14.37 11.83 -6.28
CA LYS A 109 15.48 11.62 -5.36
C LYS A 109 16.80 11.86 -6.08
N GLY A 110 17.74 12.55 -5.45
CA GLY A 110 19.08 12.74 -6.01
C GLY A 110 20.08 13.24 -4.98
N GLY A 111 21.20 13.82 -5.43
CA GLY A 111 22.22 14.39 -4.56
C GLY A 111 21.73 15.52 -3.64
N PHE A 112 20.55 16.08 -3.93
CA PHE A 112 19.87 17.10 -3.12
C PHE A 112 18.95 16.51 -2.03
N GLY A 113 18.76 15.20 -1.96
CA GLY A 113 17.82 14.54 -1.05
C GLY A 113 16.59 13.95 -1.76
N ALA A 114 15.52 13.73 -0.99
CA ALA A 114 14.21 13.23 -1.41
C ALA A 114 13.11 13.87 -0.55
#